data_AF-A0AA88WUE5-F1
#
_entry.id   AF-A0AA88WUE5-F1
#
_cell.length_a   1.000
_cell.length_b   1.000
_cell.length_c   1.000
_cell.angle_alpha   90.00
_cell.angle_beta   90.00
_cell.angle_gamma   90.00
#
_symmetry.space_group_name_H-M   'P 1'
#
loop_
_entity.id
_entity.type
_entity.pdbx_description
1 polymer ?
#
loop_
_entity_poly.entity_id
_entity_poly.type
_entity_poly.pdbx_seq_one_letter_code
_entity_poly.pdbx_strand_id
1 'polypeptide(L)'
;MNRYNSSTYKPGRCGSPPCLAAKVSDCAYCYSTPPKPGCSTNTCILNPKNTITGVAASEELSTDVVSFKSTAHTKTNVPRFIFSCSRVGLLEGLPRGASGMVGLGRTTISLPSQLSTPKFALCLPPKIKSKGVVIFGNPPYAFYPPYNKKKSIDLQFSYTKLYNNPVHPSAEYLIGVTGITIDKKRIPISPALLSINNKGDGGTKISTIVPFTVLESSIYNGLKQAFSKGVQAMNVSKVAPVAPFTECFSTEFLGYTPTGPFVPEIGFVFENKEMYWELYGVNSMVEISRKVVCLAFVDGGAGPRTSIVIGSHQLQDNVVEFDLAASRVGFSGDLINAHAGCDGFRPLDVRKSV
;
A
#
# COMPACT_ATOMS: atom_id res chain seq x y z
N MET A 1 7.66 -21.61 15.73
CA MET A 1 6.36 -21.83 16.41
C MET A 1 6.48 -22.06 17.93
N ASN A 2 7.62 -22.49 18.50
CA ASN A 2 7.81 -22.67 19.97
C ASN A 2 7.76 -21.39 20.84
N ARG A 3 7.28 -20.25 20.30
CA ARG A 3 7.22 -18.96 21.02
C ARG A 3 5.83 -18.34 21.04
N TYR A 4 4.83 -18.95 20.40
CA TYR A 4 3.44 -18.46 20.45
C TYR A 4 2.75 -19.02 21.69
N ASN A 5 2.39 -18.16 22.64
CA ASN A 5 1.76 -18.54 23.90
C ASN A 5 0.49 -17.72 24.10
N SER A 6 -0.66 -18.39 24.11
CA SER A 6 -1.96 -17.75 24.29
C SER A 6 -2.96 -18.75 24.85
N SER A 7 -3.68 -18.35 25.90
CA SER A 7 -4.77 -19.13 26.48
C SER A 7 -6.10 -18.96 25.73
N THR A 8 -6.19 -17.99 24.83
CA THR A 8 -7.38 -17.69 24.02
C THR A 8 -7.29 -18.23 22.59
N TYR A 9 -6.12 -18.73 22.21
CA TYR A 9 -5.89 -19.40 20.93
C TYR A 9 -6.83 -20.59 20.73
N LYS A 10 -7.43 -20.69 19.54
CA LYS A 10 -8.23 -21.84 19.13
C LYS A 10 -7.93 -22.24 17.68
N PRO A 11 -7.65 -23.53 17.41
CA PRO A 11 -7.54 -24.02 16.05
C PRO A 11 -8.89 -23.99 15.33
N GLY A 12 -8.90 -23.62 14.04
CA GLY A 12 -10.08 -23.62 13.19
C GLY A 12 -10.48 -25.03 12.80
N ARG A 13 -11.33 -25.67 13.58
CA ARG A 13 -11.80 -27.04 13.31
C ARG A 13 -12.54 -27.12 11.97
N CYS A 14 -12.33 -28.18 11.22
CA CYS A 14 -12.99 -28.44 9.95
C CYS A 14 -14.52 -28.25 10.06
N GLY A 15 -15.13 -27.52 9.11
CA GLY A 15 -16.57 -27.21 9.11
C GLY A 15 -17.04 -26.17 10.13
N SER A 16 -16.14 -25.64 10.98
CA SER A 16 -16.50 -24.60 11.97
C SER A 16 -16.80 -23.23 11.32
N PRO A 17 -17.51 -22.32 12.02
CA PRO A 17 -17.83 -20.99 11.47
C PRO A 17 -16.60 -20.19 10.97
N PRO A 18 -15.42 -20.21 11.62
CA PRO A 18 -14.21 -19.59 11.05
C PRO A 18 -13.80 -20.15 9.67
N CYS A 19 -13.91 -21.46 9.46
CA CYS A 19 -13.59 -22.09 8.16
C CYS A 19 -14.60 -21.69 7.08
N LEU A 20 -15.89 -21.66 7.44
CA LEU A 20 -16.95 -21.18 6.54
C LEU A 20 -16.76 -19.70 6.16
N ALA A 21 -16.42 -18.85 7.12
CA ALA A 21 -16.12 -17.44 6.87
C ALA A 21 -14.89 -17.24 5.97
N ALA A 22 -13.88 -18.10 6.12
CA ALA A 22 -12.70 -18.16 5.27
C ALA A 22 -12.95 -18.81 3.89
N LYS A 23 -14.15 -19.38 3.66
CA LYS A 23 -14.52 -20.10 2.43
C LYS A 23 -13.55 -21.25 2.09
N VAL A 24 -13.12 -21.99 3.11
CA VAL A 24 -12.24 -23.15 2.95
C VAL A 24 -12.90 -24.42 3.46
N SER A 25 -12.78 -25.49 2.67
CA SER A 25 -13.31 -26.84 2.98
C SER A 25 -12.22 -27.88 3.18
N ASP A 26 -10.98 -27.61 2.73
CA ASP A 26 -9.86 -28.54 2.87
C ASP A 26 -9.42 -28.63 4.31
N CYS A 27 -9.18 -29.87 4.78
CA CYS A 27 -8.86 -30.15 6.16
C CYS A 27 -7.58 -30.99 6.27
N ALA A 28 -6.76 -30.66 7.26
CA ALA A 28 -5.49 -31.32 7.55
C ALA A 28 -5.46 -31.89 8.96
N TYR A 29 -4.50 -32.80 9.14
CA TYR A 29 -4.17 -33.41 10.41
C TYR A 29 -2.69 -33.21 10.67
N CYS A 30 -2.36 -32.49 11.74
CA CYS A 30 -1.01 -32.37 12.25
C CYS A 30 -0.94 -33.04 13.63
N TYR A 31 0.00 -33.96 13.78
CA TYR A 31 0.21 -34.70 15.02
C TYR A 31 1.45 -34.16 15.74
N SER A 32 1.24 -33.60 16.93
CA SER A 32 2.30 -33.14 17.82
C SER A 32 1.93 -33.53 19.25
N THR A 33 2.93 -33.98 20.02
CA THR A 33 2.80 -34.34 21.43
C THR A 33 3.75 -33.48 22.27
N PRO A 34 3.25 -32.49 23.03
CA PRO A 34 1.84 -32.05 23.13
C PRO A 34 1.34 -31.30 21.87
N PRO A 35 0.01 -31.16 21.70
CA PRO A 35 -0.56 -30.25 20.70
C PRO A 35 -0.06 -28.83 20.88
N LYS A 36 0.14 -28.10 19.78
CA LYS A 36 0.70 -26.75 19.80
C LYS A 36 0.05 -25.85 18.74
N PRO A 37 0.01 -24.53 18.94
CA PRO A 37 -0.48 -23.60 17.93
C PRO A 37 0.17 -23.82 16.57
N GLY A 38 -0.65 -23.92 15.51
CA GLY A 38 -0.20 -24.24 14.15
C GLY A 38 -0.03 -25.72 13.86
N CYS A 39 -0.32 -26.62 14.80
CA CYS A 39 -0.31 -28.06 14.59
C CYS A 39 -1.38 -28.75 15.44
N SER A 40 -2.59 -28.79 14.89
CA SER A 40 -3.73 -29.53 15.44
C SER A 40 -4.30 -30.53 14.43
N THR A 41 -5.11 -31.46 14.92
CA THR A 41 -5.85 -32.41 14.08
C THR A 41 -7.17 -31.80 13.58
N ASN A 42 -7.66 -32.25 12.42
CA ASN A 42 -8.98 -31.87 11.89
C ASN A 42 -9.19 -30.34 11.82
N THR A 43 -8.24 -29.62 11.24
CA THR A 43 -8.30 -28.16 11.05
C THR A 43 -8.42 -27.79 9.59
N CYS A 44 -9.12 -26.70 9.29
CA CYS A 44 -9.15 -26.20 7.93
C CYS A 44 -7.86 -25.46 7.55
N ILE A 45 -7.52 -25.52 6.27
CA ILE A 45 -6.24 -25.05 5.74
C ILE A 45 -6.45 -23.70 5.03
N LEU A 46 -5.54 -22.76 5.31
CA LEU A 46 -5.35 -21.55 4.51
C LEU A 46 -4.07 -21.69 3.67
N ASN A 47 -3.99 -20.95 2.58
CA ASN A 47 -2.77 -20.85 1.76
C ASN A 47 -2.16 -19.44 1.89
N PRO A 48 -1.62 -19.04 3.07
CA PRO A 48 -0.91 -17.77 3.19
C PRO A 48 0.27 -17.73 2.22
N LYS A 49 0.46 -16.56 1.62
CA LYS A 49 1.54 -16.27 0.70
C LYS A 49 2.40 -15.15 1.27
N ASN A 50 3.71 -15.39 1.36
CA ASN A 50 4.68 -14.31 1.47
C ASN A 50 4.72 -13.60 0.12
N THR A 51 4.13 -12.41 0.04
CA THR A 51 4.03 -11.68 -1.23
C THR A 51 5.33 -10.96 -1.62
N ILE A 52 6.36 -10.97 -0.76
CA ILE A 52 7.71 -10.50 -1.10
C ILE A 52 8.47 -11.58 -1.88
N THR A 53 8.52 -12.81 -1.35
CA THR A 53 9.26 -13.93 -1.98
C THR A 53 8.42 -14.71 -2.99
N GLY A 54 7.11 -14.57 -2.94
CA GLY A 54 6.17 -15.33 -3.76
C GLY A 54 5.84 -16.73 -3.21
N VAL A 55 6.51 -17.16 -2.13
CA VAL A 55 6.31 -18.48 -1.51
C VAL A 55 4.94 -18.54 -0.84
N ALA A 56 4.18 -19.58 -1.12
CA ALA A 56 2.94 -19.92 -0.43
C ALA A 56 3.09 -21.27 0.26
N ALA A 57 2.38 -21.46 1.37
CA ALA A 57 2.33 -22.73 2.07
C ALA A 57 0.91 -23.01 2.54
N SER A 58 0.58 -24.29 2.66
CA SER A 58 -0.66 -24.76 3.29
C SER A 58 -0.48 -24.77 4.80
N GLU A 59 -1.26 -23.96 5.50
CA GLU A 59 -1.07 -23.65 6.92
C GLU A 59 -2.42 -23.66 7.66
N GLU A 60 -2.37 -23.93 8.96
CA GLU A 60 -3.57 -24.04 9.80
C GLU A 60 -4.30 -22.70 9.94
N LEU A 61 -5.63 -22.70 9.71
CA LEU A 61 -6.50 -21.61 10.13
C LEU A 61 -6.64 -21.62 11.65
N SER A 62 -6.47 -20.46 12.26
CA SER A 62 -6.55 -20.27 13.70
C SER A 62 -7.36 -19.03 14.06
N THR A 63 -7.82 -18.98 15.31
CA THR A 63 -8.45 -17.79 15.89
C THR A 63 -7.81 -17.43 17.21
N ASP A 64 -7.70 -16.13 17.48
CA ASP A 64 -7.24 -15.60 18.77
C ASP A 64 -7.74 -14.16 18.96
N VAL A 65 -7.39 -13.55 20.09
CA VAL A 65 -7.72 -12.16 20.40
C VAL A 65 -6.72 -11.22 19.74
N VAL A 66 -7.23 -10.24 18.98
CA VAL A 66 -6.45 -9.10 18.51
C VAL A 66 -7.00 -7.81 19.11
N SER A 67 -6.12 -6.95 19.59
CA SER A 67 -6.49 -5.66 20.17
C SER A 67 -6.12 -4.49 19.27
N PHE A 68 -7.05 -3.54 19.15
CA PHE A 68 -6.88 -2.30 18.40
C PHE A 68 -7.03 -1.10 19.33
N LYS A 69 -6.42 0.01 18.93
CA LYS A 69 -6.63 1.31 19.56
C LYS A 69 -7.69 2.06 18.78
N SER A 70 -8.81 2.39 19.42
CA SER A 70 -9.85 3.25 18.87
C SER A 70 -9.35 4.70 18.73
N THR A 71 -9.97 5.45 17.83
CA THR A 71 -9.75 6.90 17.71
C THR A 71 -10.15 7.65 18.99
N ALA A 72 -11.07 7.12 19.79
CA ALA A 72 -11.42 7.64 21.11
C ALA A 72 -10.43 7.24 22.22
N HIS A 73 -9.22 6.79 21.86
CA HIS A 73 -8.18 6.32 22.79
C HIS A 73 -8.55 5.13 23.67
N THR A 74 -9.61 4.40 23.35
CA THR A 74 -9.99 3.16 24.03
C THR A 74 -9.37 1.93 23.36
N LYS A 75 -9.19 0.84 24.12
CA LYS A 75 -8.75 -0.45 23.60
C LYS A 75 -9.97 -1.27 23.21
N THR A 76 -10.01 -1.74 21.96
CA THR A 76 -11.07 -2.61 21.45
C THR A 76 -10.48 -3.98 21.14
N ASN A 77 -11.16 -5.06 21.57
CA ASN A 77 -10.72 -6.43 21.34
C ASN A 77 -11.61 -7.11 20.30
N VAL A 78 -10.99 -7.84 19.38
CA VAL A 78 -11.64 -8.78 18.47
C VAL A 78 -11.31 -10.19 18.95
N PRO A 79 -12.22 -10.86 19.68
CA PRO A 79 -11.87 -12.05 20.45
C PRO A 79 -11.67 -13.34 19.63
N ARG A 80 -12.17 -13.36 18.38
CA ARG A 80 -12.06 -14.50 17.46
C ARG A 80 -11.55 -14.03 16.10
N PHE A 81 -10.46 -13.26 16.11
CA PHE A 81 -9.83 -12.82 14.87
C PHE A 81 -9.25 -14.04 14.15
N ILE A 82 -9.65 -14.24 12.90
CA ILE A 82 -9.24 -15.34 12.03
C ILE A 82 -7.90 -14.99 11.40
N PHE A 83 -6.92 -15.88 11.50
CA PHE A 83 -5.62 -15.74 10.87
C PHE A 83 -5.02 -17.11 10.53
N SER A 84 -3.86 -17.13 9.89
CA SER A 84 -3.12 -18.36 9.60
C SER A 84 -1.87 -18.46 10.48
N CYS A 85 -1.64 -19.63 11.08
CA CYS A 85 -0.40 -19.94 11.77
C CYS A 85 0.63 -20.49 10.77
N SER A 86 1.56 -19.63 10.34
CA SER A 86 2.53 -19.97 9.30
C SER A 86 3.90 -20.42 9.84
N ARG A 87 4.58 -21.28 9.08
CA ARG A 87 5.97 -21.70 9.37
C ARG A 87 6.95 -20.55 9.20
N VAL A 88 8.09 -20.66 9.87
CA VAL A 88 9.15 -19.63 9.88
C VAL A 88 9.71 -19.35 8.49
N GLY A 89 9.68 -20.33 7.57
CA GLY A 89 10.10 -20.13 6.17
C GLY A 89 9.29 -19.05 5.44
N LEU A 90 8.02 -18.82 5.81
CA LEU A 90 7.22 -17.73 5.24
C LEU A 90 7.61 -16.33 5.76
N LEU A 91 8.58 -16.22 6.68
CA LEU A 91 9.10 -14.93 7.16
C LEU A 91 10.30 -14.42 6.35
N GLU A 92 10.82 -15.22 5.42
CA GLU A 92 11.97 -14.83 4.60
C GLU A 92 11.70 -13.52 3.83
N GLY A 93 12.70 -12.63 3.80
CA GLY A 93 12.59 -11.33 3.13
C GLY A 93 11.74 -10.26 3.85
N LEU A 94 11.02 -10.61 4.93
CA LEU A 94 10.28 -9.62 5.72
C LEU A 94 11.24 -8.72 6.55
N PRO A 95 10.81 -7.50 6.94
CA PRO A 95 11.60 -6.64 7.80
C PRO A 95 12.02 -7.33 9.12
N ARG A 96 13.23 -7.04 9.60
CA ARG A 96 13.75 -7.60 10.85
C ARG A 96 12.77 -7.37 12.01
N GLY A 97 12.41 -8.45 12.70
CA GLY A 97 11.46 -8.42 13.82
C GLY A 97 10.00 -8.64 13.42
N ALA A 98 9.67 -8.66 12.13
CA ALA A 98 8.34 -9.06 11.67
C ALA A 98 8.06 -10.52 12.03
N SER A 99 6.83 -10.81 12.45
CA SER A 99 6.36 -12.16 12.78
C SER A 99 5.30 -12.69 11.80
N GLY A 100 5.02 -11.94 10.73
CA GLY A 100 4.03 -12.28 9.72
C GLY A 100 3.62 -11.06 8.89
N MET A 101 2.54 -11.20 8.14
CA MET A 101 1.98 -10.16 7.27
C MET A 101 0.52 -9.89 7.64
N VAL A 102 0.09 -8.63 7.52
CA VAL A 102 -1.32 -8.24 7.68
C VAL A 102 -1.91 -8.00 6.30
N GLY A 103 -2.86 -8.85 5.90
CA GLY A 103 -3.57 -8.71 4.64
C GLY A 103 -4.65 -7.63 4.73
N LEU A 104 -4.49 -6.57 3.93
CA LEU A 104 -5.52 -5.54 3.76
C LEU A 104 -6.39 -5.77 2.52
N GLY A 105 -6.26 -6.90 1.83
CA GLY A 105 -6.94 -7.16 0.56
C GLY A 105 -8.46 -7.35 0.68
N ARG A 106 -9.11 -7.54 -0.46
CA ARG A 106 -10.58 -7.65 -0.59
C ARG A 106 -11.08 -9.09 -0.40
N THR A 107 -10.68 -9.72 0.70
CA THR A 107 -11.05 -11.09 1.07
C THR A 107 -11.95 -11.12 2.29
N THR A 108 -12.77 -12.17 2.46
CA THR A 108 -13.70 -12.28 3.61
C THR A 108 -13.05 -12.30 4.99
N ILE A 109 -11.77 -12.68 5.06
CA ILE A 109 -10.99 -12.72 6.31
C ILE A 109 -9.85 -11.70 6.34
N SER A 110 -9.86 -10.66 5.48
CA SER A 110 -8.88 -9.58 5.61
C SER A 110 -9.16 -8.73 6.84
N LEU A 111 -8.16 -7.93 7.25
CA LEU A 111 -8.33 -7.06 8.41
C LEU A 111 -9.52 -6.07 8.27
N PRO A 112 -9.70 -5.33 7.14
CA PRO A 112 -10.89 -4.49 6.97
C PRO A 112 -12.22 -5.26 7.08
N SER A 113 -12.29 -6.47 6.49
CA SER A 113 -13.51 -7.28 6.50
C SER A 113 -13.84 -7.83 7.89
N GLN A 114 -12.84 -8.28 8.66
CA GLN A 114 -13.05 -8.78 10.03
C GLN A 114 -13.38 -7.68 11.03
N LEU A 115 -12.98 -6.44 10.76
CA LEU A 115 -13.40 -5.27 11.53
C LEU A 115 -14.78 -4.73 11.12
N SER A 116 -15.40 -5.32 10.08
CA SER A 116 -16.65 -4.84 9.50
C SER A 116 -16.60 -3.37 9.08
N THR A 117 -15.42 -2.90 8.65
CA THR A 117 -15.21 -1.53 8.18
C THR A 117 -15.04 -1.55 6.67
N PRO A 118 -16.09 -1.19 5.88
CA PRO A 118 -16.00 -1.18 4.43
C PRO A 118 -15.16 0.00 3.91
N LYS A 119 -14.64 0.83 4.81
CA LYS A 119 -13.74 1.94 4.51
C LYS A 119 -12.53 1.90 5.43
N PHE A 120 -11.36 2.21 4.90
CA PHE A 120 -10.16 2.47 5.68
C PHE A 120 -9.22 3.42 4.93
N ALA A 121 -8.35 4.11 5.66
CA ALA A 121 -7.31 4.96 5.09
C ALA A 121 -5.91 4.47 5.46
N LEU A 122 -4.97 4.61 4.53
CA LEU A 122 -3.55 4.32 4.70
C LEU A 122 -2.76 5.63 4.58
N CYS A 123 -1.85 5.88 5.52
CA CYS A 123 -0.90 6.99 5.45
C CYS A 123 0.48 6.48 5.87
N LEU A 124 1.40 6.36 4.90
CA LEU A 124 2.74 5.83 5.12
C LEU A 124 3.75 6.96 5.38
N PRO A 125 4.62 6.87 6.41
CA PRO A 125 5.64 7.87 6.63
C PRO A 125 6.87 7.58 5.74
N PRO A 126 7.65 8.61 5.34
CA PRO A 126 8.87 8.41 4.55
C PRO A 126 10.06 7.94 5.39
N LYS A 127 10.09 8.27 6.69
CA LYS A 127 11.22 8.00 7.58
C LYS A 127 10.99 6.72 8.38
N ILE A 128 12.00 5.85 8.42
CA ILE A 128 11.97 4.56 9.16
C ILE A 128 11.59 4.74 10.65
N LYS A 129 12.01 5.84 11.28
CA LYS A 129 11.72 6.11 12.70
C LYS A 129 10.36 6.78 12.93
N SER A 130 9.73 7.32 11.88
CA SER A 130 8.41 7.91 11.94
C SER A 130 7.33 6.82 11.88
N LYS A 131 6.17 7.09 12.47
CA LYS A 131 5.04 6.17 12.47
C LYS A 131 3.91 6.77 11.66
N GLY A 132 3.48 6.08 10.62
CA GLY A 132 2.22 6.38 9.94
C GLY A 132 1.07 5.63 10.58
N VAL A 133 -0.06 5.57 9.87
CA VAL A 133 -1.31 5.03 10.39
C VAL A 133 -2.09 4.26 9.33
N VAL A 134 -2.81 3.24 9.79
CA VAL A 134 -3.94 2.64 9.08
C VAL A 134 -5.17 2.91 9.93
N ILE A 135 -6.17 3.56 9.36
CA ILE A 135 -7.36 4.01 10.07
C ILE A 135 -8.55 3.25 9.50
N PHE A 136 -9.22 2.44 10.32
CA PHE A 136 -10.39 1.67 9.90
C PHE A 136 -11.69 2.41 10.26
N GLY A 137 -12.66 2.36 9.36
CA GLY A 137 -13.94 3.07 9.48
C GLY A 137 -13.91 4.42 8.76
N ASN A 138 -14.79 5.34 9.19
CA ASN A 138 -14.93 6.68 8.61
C ASN A 138 -14.79 7.79 9.68
N PRO A 139 -13.73 7.80 10.52
CA PRO A 139 -13.50 8.91 11.44
C PRO A 139 -12.92 10.13 10.69
N PRO A 140 -13.00 11.34 11.26
CA PRO A 140 -12.25 12.48 10.73
C PRO A 140 -10.75 12.19 10.74
N TYR A 141 -10.10 12.48 9.61
CA TYR A 141 -8.66 12.32 9.43
C TYR A 141 -7.91 13.55 9.93
N ALA A 142 -7.64 13.60 11.23
CA ALA A 142 -6.99 14.77 11.85
C ALA A 142 -5.45 14.68 11.77
N PHE A 143 -4.89 15.27 10.72
CA PHE A 143 -3.45 15.48 10.57
C PHE A 143 -3.08 16.93 10.87
N TYR A 144 -1.98 17.13 11.60
CA TYR A 144 -1.54 18.46 12.01
C TYR A 144 -0.13 18.74 11.49
N PRO A 145 0.12 19.92 10.91
CA PRO A 145 1.45 20.31 10.51
C PRO A 145 2.35 20.52 11.74
N PRO A 146 3.68 20.36 11.61
CA PRO A 146 4.62 20.54 12.72
C PRO A 146 4.52 21.91 13.40
N TYR A 147 4.20 22.95 12.62
CA TYR A 147 4.13 24.35 13.06
C TYR A 147 2.76 24.77 13.61
N ASN A 148 1.68 24.00 13.40
CA ASN A 148 0.35 24.33 13.93
C ASN A 148 -0.38 23.07 14.42
N LYS A 149 -0.37 22.88 15.74
CA LYS A 149 -1.00 21.74 16.41
C LYS A 149 -2.47 21.98 16.81
N LYS A 150 -3.04 23.14 16.46
CA LYS A 150 -4.41 23.53 16.83
C LYS A 150 -5.42 23.33 15.71
N LYS A 151 -4.99 23.45 14.45
CA LYS A 151 -5.84 23.29 13.26
C LYS A 151 -5.37 22.10 12.43
N SER A 152 -6.27 21.14 12.22
CA SER A 152 -5.99 20.02 11.31
C SER A 152 -6.05 20.48 9.86
N ILE A 153 -5.35 19.75 9.00
CA ILE A 153 -5.39 19.94 7.56
C ILE A 153 -6.74 19.47 7.05
N ASP A 154 -7.36 20.28 6.18
CA ASP A 154 -8.54 19.87 5.44
C ASP A 154 -8.09 19.02 4.26
N LEU A 155 -8.46 17.74 4.25
CA LEU A 155 -8.04 16.79 3.22
C LEU A 155 -9.07 16.78 2.10
N GLN A 156 -8.62 17.08 0.89
CA GLN A 156 -9.39 16.96 -0.34
C GLN A 156 -8.93 15.71 -1.09
N PHE A 157 -9.90 14.90 -1.52
CA PHE A 157 -9.63 13.61 -2.15
C PHE A 157 -10.00 13.63 -3.63
N SER A 158 -9.04 13.23 -4.47
CA SER A 158 -9.30 12.83 -5.85
C SER A 158 -9.67 11.35 -5.89
N TYR A 159 -10.88 11.04 -6.34
CA TYR A 159 -11.39 9.66 -6.37
C TYR A 159 -11.32 9.02 -7.74
N THR A 160 -10.99 7.72 -7.76
CA THR A 160 -11.05 6.84 -8.93
C THR A 160 -11.81 5.55 -8.58
N LYS A 161 -12.38 4.88 -9.58
CA LYS A 161 -13.13 3.64 -9.35
C LYS A 161 -12.18 2.50 -8.96
N LEU A 162 -12.67 1.63 -8.08
CA LEU A 162 -12.04 0.38 -7.73
C LEU A 162 -12.52 -0.71 -8.68
N TYR A 163 -11.61 -1.33 -9.42
CA TYR A 163 -11.91 -2.36 -10.42
C TYR A 163 -11.73 -3.77 -9.87
N ASN A 164 -12.42 -4.71 -10.51
CA ASN A 164 -12.19 -6.15 -10.34
C ASN A 164 -11.44 -6.67 -11.56
N ASN A 165 -10.48 -7.57 -11.33
CA ASN A 165 -9.87 -8.31 -12.42
C ASN A 165 -10.80 -9.49 -12.80
N PRO A 166 -11.15 -9.65 -14.09
CA PRO A 166 -12.16 -10.61 -14.53
C PRO A 166 -11.72 -12.08 -14.44
N VAL A 167 -10.42 -12.36 -14.50
CA VAL A 167 -9.89 -13.74 -14.53
C VAL A 167 -9.55 -14.24 -13.14
N HIS A 168 -9.05 -13.34 -12.31
CA HIS A 168 -8.79 -13.63 -10.90
C HIS A 168 -9.44 -12.51 -10.12
N PRO A 169 -10.58 -12.75 -9.43
CA PRO A 169 -11.16 -11.80 -8.50
C PRO A 169 -10.12 -11.48 -7.43
N SER A 170 -9.26 -10.52 -7.74
CA SER A 170 -8.02 -10.32 -7.01
C SER A 170 -8.37 -9.64 -5.71
N ALA A 171 -7.71 -10.06 -4.63
CA ALA A 171 -7.73 -9.34 -3.38
C ALA A 171 -7.06 -7.95 -3.50
N GLU A 172 -6.40 -7.67 -4.63
CA GLU A 172 -5.69 -6.43 -4.92
C GLU A 172 -6.62 -5.24 -5.20
N TYR A 173 -6.03 -4.06 -5.06
CA TYR A 173 -6.68 -2.77 -5.30
C TYR A 173 -6.31 -2.24 -6.68
N LEU A 174 -7.19 -2.48 -7.65
CA LEU A 174 -7.03 -2.02 -9.04
C LEU A 174 -7.78 -0.70 -9.25
N ILE A 175 -7.14 0.29 -9.85
CA ILE A 175 -7.68 1.64 -10.04
C ILE A 175 -7.66 2.06 -11.51
N GLY A 176 -8.50 3.02 -11.87
CA GLY A 176 -8.68 3.49 -13.25
C GLY A 176 -7.78 4.65 -13.64
N VAL A 177 -6.47 4.41 -13.74
CA VAL A 177 -5.56 5.37 -14.35
C VAL A 177 -5.72 5.33 -15.86
N THR A 178 -6.05 6.48 -16.46
CA THR A 178 -6.20 6.61 -17.91
C THR A 178 -4.99 7.23 -18.59
N GLY A 179 -4.09 7.86 -17.84
CA GLY A 179 -2.86 8.43 -18.38
C GLY A 179 -1.89 8.90 -17.30
N ILE A 180 -0.72 9.34 -17.75
CA ILE A 180 0.31 9.96 -16.92
C ILE A 180 0.65 11.33 -17.50
N THR A 181 0.90 12.32 -16.65
CA THR A 181 1.34 13.65 -17.03
C THR A 181 2.71 13.97 -16.43
N ILE A 182 3.48 14.80 -17.14
CA ILE A 182 4.67 15.49 -16.63
C ILE A 182 4.38 16.99 -16.75
N ASP A 183 4.40 17.73 -15.64
CA ASP A 183 3.97 19.14 -15.56
C ASP A 183 2.63 19.38 -16.28
N LYS A 184 1.63 18.54 -15.96
CA LYS A 184 0.27 18.59 -16.51
C LYS A 184 0.17 18.31 -18.01
N LYS A 185 1.28 17.96 -18.69
CA LYS A 185 1.29 17.52 -20.09
C LYS A 185 1.27 16.01 -20.17
N ARG A 186 0.26 15.45 -20.84
CA ARG A 186 0.06 14.01 -20.96
C ARG A 186 1.15 13.37 -21.83
N ILE A 187 1.75 12.28 -21.35
CA ILE A 187 2.68 11.49 -22.15
C ILE A 187 1.90 10.46 -23.00
N PRO A 188 2.37 10.14 -24.23
CA PRO A 188 1.76 9.11 -25.05
C PRO A 188 1.90 7.73 -24.38
N ILE A 189 0.78 7.07 -24.09
CA ILE A 189 0.72 5.71 -23.56
C ILE A 189 -0.36 4.96 -24.33
N SER A 190 -0.10 3.70 -24.69
CA SER A 190 -1.10 2.83 -25.29
C SER A 190 -2.28 2.62 -24.33
N PRO A 191 -3.52 3.00 -24.69
CA PRO A 191 -4.68 2.81 -23.82
C PRO A 191 -4.91 1.35 -23.41
N ALA A 192 -4.49 0.39 -24.25
CA ALA A 192 -4.62 -1.04 -23.99
C ALA A 192 -3.75 -1.54 -22.82
N LEU A 193 -2.68 -0.81 -22.47
CA LEU A 193 -1.88 -1.13 -21.28
C LEU A 193 -2.55 -0.63 -20.00
N LEU A 194 -3.37 0.41 -20.10
CA LEU A 194 -4.01 1.08 -18.95
C LEU A 194 -5.37 0.49 -18.60
N SER A 195 -6.01 -0.22 -19.53
CA SER A 195 -7.22 -1.00 -19.26
C SER A 195 -6.88 -2.43 -18.85
N ILE A 196 -7.78 -3.08 -18.11
CA ILE A 196 -7.69 -4.51 -17.79
C ILE A 196 -8.41 -5.26 -18.91
N ASN A 197 -7.70 -6.13 -19.63
CA ASN A 197 -8.28 -6.92 -20.72
C ASN A 197 -9.04 -8.15 -20.20
N ASN A 198 -9.67 -8.91 -21.10
CA ASN A 198 -10.44 -10.10 -20.76
C ASN A 198 -9.60 -11.26 -20.18
N LYS A 199 -8.27 -11.21 -20.34
CA LYS A 199 -7.31 -12.15 -19.72
C LYS A 199 -6.84 -11.68 -18.34
N GLY A 200 -7.28 -10.49 -17.90
CA GLY A 200 -6.88 -9.90 -16.63
C GLY A 200 -5.50 -9.25 -16.67
N ASP A 201 -4.97 -8.94 -17.86
CA ASP A 201 -3.70 -8.22 -18.04
C ASP A 201 -3.96 -6.72 -18.22
N GLY A 202 -2.97 -5.91 -17.83
CA GLY A 202 -3.01 -4.46 -17.90
C GLY A 202 -3.51 -3.80 -16.62
N GLY A 203 -3.93 -2.54 -16.73
CA GLY A 203 -4.45 -1.77 -15.60
C GLY A 203 -3.38 -1.26 -14.63
N THR A 204 -3.87 -0.68 -13.53
CA THR A 204 -3.05 -0.13 -12.46
C THR A 204 -3.45 -0.71 -11.12
N LYS A 205 -2.49 -1.12 -10.30
CA LYS A 205 -2.74 -1.54 -8.91
C LYS A 205 -1.92 -0.76 -7.91
N ILE A 206 -2.43 -0.68 -6.69
CA ILE A 206 -1.73 -0.11 -5.53
C ILE A 206 -1.07 -1.24 -4.74
N SER A 207 0.17 -1.04 -4.30
CA SER A 207 0.91 -2.06 -3.57
C SER A 207 1.83 -1.47 -2.50
N THR A 208 1.82 -2.10 -1.32
CA THR A 208 2.75 -1.80 -0.23
C THR A 208 3.91 -2.78 -0.15
N ILE A 209 4.01 -3.74 -1.09
CA ILE A 209 5.05 -4.78 -1.10
C ILE A 209 6.24 -4.39 -1.98
N VAL A 210 6.00 -3.59 -3.03
CA VAL A 210 7.06 -3.04 -3.88
C VAL A 210 7.42 -1.65 -3.38
N PRO A 211 8.71 -1.35 -3.16
CA PRO A 211 9.12 -0.07 -2.60
C PRO A 211 8.82 1.09 -3.57
N PHE A 212 9.08 0.90 -4.86
CA PHE A 212 8.95 1.92 -5.90
C PHE A 212 7.91 1.52 -6.93
N THR A 213 7.35 2.51 -7.64
CA THR A 213 6.39 2.25 -8.71
C THR A 213 7.05 1.50 -9.86
N VAL A 214 6.47 0.38 -10.24
CA VAL A 214 6.92 -0.47 -11.33
C VAL A 214 6.05 -0.18 -12.55
N LEU A 215 6.68 0.09 -13.69
CA LEU A 215 6.01 0.39 -14.96
C LEU A 215 6.41 -0.61 -16.03
N GLU A 216 5.45 -1.05 -16.85
CA GLU A 216 5.73 -1.75 -18.11
C GLU A 216 6.70 -0.93 -18.95
N SER A 217 7.64 -1.60 -19.63
CA SER A 217 8.79 -0.95 -20.27
C SER A 217 8.45 0.20 -21.22
N SER A 218 7.39 0.12 -22.02
CA SER A 218 6.98 1.23 -22.91
C SER A 218 6.49 2.45 -22.13
N ILE A 219 5.72 2.24 -21.05
CA ILE A 219 5.28 3.30 -20.14
C ILE A 219 6.48 3.91 -19.41
N TYR A 220 7.38 3.06 -18.89
CA TYR A 220 8.60 3.48 -18.22
C TYR A 220 9.46 4.37 -19.11
N ASN A 221 9.70 3.93 -20.35
CA ASN A 221 10.53 4.68 -21.30
C ASN A 221 9.91 6.04 -21.66
N GLY A 222 8.59 6.10 -21.87
CA GLY A 222 7.88 7.36 -22.11
C GLY A 222 8.00 8.33 -20.93
N LEU A 223 7.78 7.83 -19.70
CA LEU A 223 7.90 8.62 -18.47
C LEU A 223 9.32 9.14 -18.28
N LYS A 224 10.32 8.25 -18.31
CA LYS A 224 11.70 8.60 -18.00
C LYS A 224 12.29 9.60 -19.00
N GLN A 225 11.93 9.48 -20.29
CA GLN A 225 12.36 10.40 -21.32
C GLN A 225 11.76 11.80 -21.13
N ALA A 226 10.44 11.86 -20.92
CA ALA A 226 9.73 13.13 -20.72
C ALA A 226 10.19 13.84 -19.44
N PHE A 227 10.31 13.10 -18.34
CA PHE A 227 10.80 13.60 -17.06
C PHE A 227 12.23 14.12 -17.16
N SER A 228 13.14 13.32 -17.73
CA SER A 228 14.54 13.72 -17.92
C SER A 228 14.68 15.01 -18.72
N LYS A 229 13.89 15.15 -19.79
CA LYS A 229 13.89 16.36 -20.61
C LYS A 229 13.44 17.58 -19.79
N GLY A 230 12.43 17.43 -18.94
CA GLY A 230 11.98 18.48 -18.04
C GLY A 230 13.07 18.89 -17.03
N VAL A 231 13.72 17.92 -16.38
CA VAL A 231 14.81 18.18 -15.43
C VAL A 231 16.00 18.87 -16.10
N GLN A 232 16.40 18.42 -17.29
CA GLN A 232 17.51 19.04 -18.03
C GLN A 232 17.20 20.47 -18.48
N ALA A 233 15.94 20.78 -18.79
CA ALA A 233 15.51 22.16 -19.10
C ALA A 233 15.66 23.12 -17.91
N MET A 234 15.86 22.59 -16.71
CA MET A 234 16.14 23.34 -15.48
C MET A 234 17.65 23.48 -15.19
N ASN A 235 18.52 23.16 -16.17
CA ASN A 235 19.98 23.12 -16.05
C ASN A 235 20.52 22.09 -15.05
N VAL A 236 19.74 21.05 -14.74
CA VAL A 236 20.16 19.96 -13.88
C VAL A 236 20.75 18.84 -14.72
N SER A 237 22.00 18.47 -14.43
CA SER A 237 22.75 17.46 -15.20
C SER A 237 22.36 16.04 -14.81
N LYS A 238 22.27 15.14 -15.81
CA LYS A 238 22.23 13.69 -15.57
C LYS A 238 23.57 13.20 -15.04
N VAL A 239 23.52 12.18 -14.19
CA VAL A 239 24.70 11.46 -13.70
C VAL A 239 24.54 9.96 -13.95
N ALA A 240 25.58 9.19 -13.61
CA ALA A 240 25.54 7.74 -13.76
C ALA A 240 24.34 7.13 -13.01
N PRO A 241 23.64 6.14 -13.61
CA PRO A 241 22.56 5.42 -12.96
C PRO A 241 23.01 4.75 -11.66
N VAL A 242 22.09 4.66 -10.70
CA VAL A 242 22.31 3.92 -9.45
C VAL A 242 21.17 2.92 -9.29
N ALA A 243 21.51 1.63 -9.36
CA ALA A 243 20.53 0.56 -9.29
C ALA A 243 19.64 0.68 -8.02
N PRO A 244 18.32 0.44 -8.14
CA PRO A 244 17.60 -0.04 -9.34
C PRO A 244 17.18 1.06 -10.32
N PHE A 245 17.60 2.31 -10.14
CA PHE A 245 17.14 3.46 -10.93
C PHE A 245 18.01 3.70 -12.15
N THR A 246 17.38 4.03 -13.28
CA THR A 246 18.09 4.32 -14.54
C THR A 246 18.24 5.82 -14.82
N GLU A 247 17.45 6.67 -14.17
CA GLU A 247 17.51 8.12 -14.32
C GLU A 247 17.94 8.78 -13.02
N CYS A 248 19.16 9.30 -13.00
CA CYS A 248 19.75 9.97 -11.85
C CYS A 248 20.34 11.33 -12.26
N PHE A 249 20.31 12.28 -11.33
CA PHE A 249 20.65 13.67 -11.56
C PHE A 249 21.54 14.23 -10.45
N SER A 250 22.39 15.18 -10.81
CA SER A 250 23.23 15.94 -9.86
C SER A 250 22.36 16.85 -9.00
N THR A 251 22.69 16.98 -7.71
CA THR A 251 22.02 17.93 -6.81
C THR A 251 22.62 19.35 -6.87
N GLU A 252 23.73 19.55 -7.57
CA GLU A 252 24.51 20.80 -7.54
C GLU A 252 23.70 22.06 -7.92
N PHE A 253 22.83 21.94 -8.92
CA PHE A 253 21.94 23.02 -9.37
C PHE A 253 20.47 22.69 -9.16
N LEU A 254 20.18 21.63 -8.38
CA LEU A 254 18.83 21.21 -8.12
C LEU A 254 18.26 22.00 -6.94
N GLY A 255 17.24 22.82 -7.22
CA GLY A 255 16.50 23.50 -6.18
C GLY A 255 15.79 22.51 -5.25
N TYR A 256 15.53 22.93 -4.01
CA TYR A 256 14.72 22.17 -3.05
C TYR A 256 13.58 23.05 -2.56
N THR A 257 12.37 22.52 -2.65
CA THR A 257 11.17 23.10 -2.06
C THR A 257 10.81 22.30 -0.81
N PRO A 258 9.87 22.80 0.01
CA PRO A 258 9.30 22.00 1.08
C PRO A 258 8.61 20.69 0.61
N THR A 259 8.26 20.60 -0.69
CA THR A 259 7.70 19.40 -1.34
C THR A 259 8.77 18.52 -2.00
N GLY A 260 10.05 18.74 -1.67
CA GLY A 260 11.19 17.91 -2.06
C GLY A 260 12.07 18.56 -3.13
N PRO A 261 12.88 17.76 -3.85
CA PRO A 261 13.63 18.25 -4.99
C PRO A 261 12.72 18.95 -6.01
N PHE A 262 13.11 20.13 -6.49
CA PHE A 262 12.36 20.88 -7.49
C PHE A 262 12.56 20.25 -8.86
N VAL A 263 11.65 19.34 -9.22
CA VAL A 263 11.63 18.56 -10.46
C VAL A 263 10.23 18.60 -11.07
N PRO A 264 10.06 18.21 -12.35
CA PRO A 264 8.73 18.12 -12.96
C PRO A 264 7.76 17.27 -12.14
N GLU A 265 6.53 17.75 -11.99
CA GLU A 265 5.48 17.03 -11.26
C GLU A 265 4.96 15.87 -12.12
N ILE A 266 4.75 14.71 -11.51
CA ILE A 266 4.18 13.53 -12.18
C ILE A 266 2.73 13.38 -11.75
N GLY A 267 1.79 13.38 -12.68
CA GLY A 267 0.38 13.18 -12.38
C GLY A 267 -0.16 11.85 -12.88
N PHE A 268 -0.93 11.14 -12.07
CA PHE A 268 -1.82 10.08 -12.54
C PHE A 268 -3.18 10.66 -12.89
N VAL A 269 -3.62 10.46 -14.13
CA VAL A 269 -4.92 10.93 -14.62
C VAL A 269 -5.97 9.85 -14.39
N PHE A 270 -7.06 10.16 -13.71
CA PHE A 270 -8.15 9.22 -13.50
C PHE A 270 -9.20 9.27 -14.63
N GLU A 271 -10.33 8.59 -14.47
CA GLU A 271 -11.37 8.48 -15.50
C GLU A 271 -12.09 9.81 -15.73
N ASN A 272 -12.23 10.62 -14.67
CA ASN A 272 -12.52 12.02 -14.82
C ASN A 272 -11.22 12.70 -15.24
N LYS A 273 -11.08 13.00 -16.54
CA LYS A 273 -9.85 13.50 -17.17
C LYS A 273 -9.34 14.84 -16.60
N GLU A 274 -10.11 15.48 -15.73
CA GLU A 274 -9.74 16.71 -15.00
C GLU A 274 -9.16 16.43 -13.61
N MET A 275 -9.32 15.22 -13.07
CA MET A 275 -8.78 14.83 -11.77
C MET A 275 -7.41 14.19 -11.92
N TYR A 276 -6.44 14.77 -11.20
CA TYR A 276 -5.06 14.30 -11.13
C TYR A 276 -4.72 13.97 -9.68
N TRP A 277 -4.02 12.86 -9.48
CA TRP A 277 -3.20 12.69 -8.28
C TRP A 277 -1.76 13.10 -8.63
N GLU A 278 -1.34 14.25 -8.12
CA GLU A 278 -0.02 14.83 -8.36
C GLU A 278 1.01 14.28 -7.37
N LEU A 279 2.18 13.93 -7.90
CA LEU A 279 3.36 13.50 -7.16
C LEU A 279 4.42 14.59 -7.23
N TYR A 280 4.81 15.10 -6.07
CA TYR A 280 5.88 16.07 -5.92
C TYR A 280 7.25 15.39 -5.82
N GLY A 281 8.32 16.19 -5.74
CA GLY A 281 9.71 15.71 -5.62
C GLY A 281 9.90 14.67 -4.50
N VAL A 282 9.23 14.83 -3.35
CA VAL A 282 9.26 13.84 -2.26
C VAL A 282 8.74 12.44 -2.65
N ASN A 283 7.83 12.36 -3.61
CA ASN A 283 7.23 11.10 -4.07
C ASN A 283 7.84 10.61 -5.40
N SER A 284 8.37 11.50 -6.23
CA SER A 284 8.93 11.16 -7.54
C SER A 284 10.43 10.89 -7.48
N MET A 285 11.15 11.38 -6.46
CA MET A 285 12.60 11.26 -6.35
C MET A 285 13.03 10.48 -5.10
N VAL A 286 14.23 9.90 -5.18
CA VAL A 286 14.96 9.33 -4.05
C VAL A 286 16.34 9.95 -3.95
N GLU A 287 16.74 10.34 -2.74
CA GLU A 287 18.10 10.80 -2.46
C GLU A 287 19.01 9.60 -2.27
N ILE A 288 19.96 9.41 -3.20
CA ILE A 288 20.97 8.35 -3.11
C ILE A 288 22.15 8.81 -2.27
N SER A 289 22.55 10.07 -2.43
CA SER A 289 23.63 10.70 -1.68
C SER A 289 23.42 12.22 -1.67
N ARG A 290 24.30 12.94 -0.97
CA ARG A 290 24.32 14.42 -1.00
C ARG A 290 24.48 15.02 -2.39
N LYS A 291 24.96 14.23 -3.37
CA LYS A 291 25.27 14.68 -4.74
C LYS A 291 24.34 14.09 -5.81
N VAL A 292 23.51 13.12 -5.46
CA VAL A 292 22.75 12.33 -6.44
C VAL A 292 21.34 12.06 -5.94
N VAL A 293 20.36 12.41 -6.79
CA VAL A 293 18.97 11.99 -6.68
C VAL A 293 18.59 11.15 -7.89
N CYS A 294 17.65 10.22 -7.75
CA CYS A 294 17.15 9.42 -8.85
C CYS A 294 15.63 9.43 -8.94
N LEU A 295 15.09 9.27 -10.14
CA LEU A 295 13.67 9.07 -10.40
C LEU A 295 13.23 7.74 -9.78
N ALA A 296 12.29 7.79 -8.84
CA ALA A 296 11.84 6.67 -8.00
C ALA A 296 10.82 5.75 -8.70
N PHE A 297 11.10 5.41 -9.97
CA PHE A 297 10.33 4.50 -10.81
C PHE A 297 11.26 3.46 -11.42
N VAL A 298 10.77 2.22 -11.57
CA VAL A 298 11.56 1.09 -12.07
C VAL A 298 10.89 0.43 -13.27
N ASP A 299 11.72 -0.08 -14.18
CA ASP A 299 11.27 -0.87 -15.32
C ASP A 299 10.83 -2.27 -14.87
N GLY A 300 9.58 -2.62 -15.15
CA GLY A 300 8.99 -3.93 -14.85
C GLY A 300 9.21 -4.97 -15.94
N GLY A 301 9.85 -4.60 -17.05
CA GLY A 301 9.97 -5.43 -18.24
C GLY A 301 8.75 -5.36 -19.15
N ALA A 302 8.84 -6.09 -20.26
CA ALA A 302 7.77 -6.19 -21.26
C ALA A 302 6.75 -7.27 -20.86
N GLY A 303 5.46 -6.96 -21.04
CA GLY A 303 4.36 -7.89 -20.76
C GLY A 303 4.16 -8.26 -19.28
N PRO A 304 4.35 -7.37 -18.29
CA PRO A 304 3.95 -7.67 -16.93
C PRO A 304 2.43 -7.80 -16.89
N ARG A 305 1.92 -8.66 -16.00
CA ARG A 305 0.47 -8.86 -15.85
C ARG A 305 -0.28 -7.58 -15.50
N THR A 306 0.30 -6.70 -14.68
CA THR A 306 -0.25 -5.36 -14.40
C THR A 306 0.73 -4.33 -14.90
N SER A 307 0.28 -3.41 -15.75
CA SER A 307 1.16 -2.45 -16.43
C SER A 307 1.73 -1.39 -15.49
N ILE A 308 0.98 -1.00 -14.46
CA ILE A 308 1.40 -0.03 -13.45
C ILE A 308 1.17 -0.61 -12.07
N VAL A 309 2.23 -0.70 -11.27
CA VAL A 309 2.16 -1.08 -9.86
C VAL A 309 2.66 0.08 -9.03
N ILE A 310 1.74 0.86 -8.47
CA ILE A 310 2.08 2.00 -7.61
C ILE A 310 2.67 1.46 -6.31
N GLY A 311 3.92 1.80 -6.06
CA GLY A 311 4.70 1.32 -4.92
C GLY A 311 4.59 2.21 -3.69
N SER A 312 5.10 1.70 -2.56
CA SER A 312 4.96 2.37 -1.26
C SER A 312 5.58 3.77 -1.19
N HIS A 313 6.67 4.03 -1.92
CA HIS A 313 7.35 5.33 -1.95
C HIS A 313 6.44 6.44 -2.47
N GLN A 314 5.68 6.17 -3.53
CA GLN A 314 4.72 7.13 -4.07
C GLN A 314 3.51 7.35 -3.15
N LEU A 315 3.22 6.42 -2.24
CA LEU A 315 2.13 6.54 -1.26
C LEU A 315 2.57 7.27 0.03
N GLN A 316 3.86 7.56 0.20
CA GLN A 316 4.36 8.24 1.39
C GLN A 316 3.80 9.66 1.50
N ASP A 317 3.43 10.05 2.72
CA ASP A 317 2.82 11.35 3.04
C ASP A 317 1.57 11.70 2.20
N ASN A 318 0.92 10.69 1.63
CA ASN A 318 -0.40 10.80 1.01
C ASN A 318 -1.41 10.02 1.85
N VAL A 319 -2.60 10.58 2.04
CA VAL A 319 -3.73 9.83 2.63
C VAL A 319 -4.45 9.10 1.51
N VAL A 320 -4.43 7.78 1.56
CA VAL A 320 -5.08 6.91 0.57
C VAL A 320 -6.29 6.25 1.20
N GLU A 321 -7.48 6.70 0.82
CA GLU A 321 -8.75 6.16 1.31
C GLU A 321 -9.26 5.05 0.39
N PHE A 322 -9.55 3.88 0.97
CA PHE A 322 -10.19 2.76 0.30
C PHE A 322 -11.64 2.68 0.76
N ASP A 323 -12.58 3.03 -0.11
CA ASP A 323 -14.02 2.97 0.15
C ASP A 323 -14.61 1.79 -0.63
N LEU A 324 -14.65 0.63 0.01
CA LEU A 324 -15.12 -0.62 -0.60
C LEU A 324 -16.63 -0.62 -0.81
N ALA A 325 -17.39 0.09 0.05
CA ALA A 325 -18.83 0.24 -0.10
C ALA A 325 -19.17 1.05 -1.36
N ALA A 326 -18.46 2.16 -1.59
CA ALA A 326 -18.63 2.97 -2.80
C ALA A 326 -17.78 2.51 -3.99
N SER A 327 -17.02 1.41 -3.85
CA SER A 327 -16.10 0.87 -4.88
C SER A 327 -15.19 1.94 -5.48
N ARG A 328 -14.50 2.71 -4.64
CA ARG A 328 -13.59 3.78 -5.05
C ARG A 328 -12.37 3.88 -4.14
N VAL A 329 -11.31 4.49 -4.66
CA VAL A 329 -10.11 4.86 -3.91
C VAL A 329 -9.90 6.37 -4.04
N GLY A 330 -9.65 7.04 -2.93
CA GLY A 330 -9.35 8.47 -2.85
C GLY A 330 -7.89 8.71 -2.52
N PHE A 331 -7.28 9.72 -3.15
CA PHE A 331 -5.92 10.17 -2.86
C PHE A 331 -5.94 11.64 -2.45
N SER A 332 -5.27 11.97 -1.35
CA SER A 332 -5.02 13.35 -0.93
C SER A 332 -3.51 13.64 -0.93
N GLY A 333 -3.14 14.74 -1.59
CA GLY A 333 -1.78 15.31 -1.61
C GLY A 333 -1.61 16.52 -0.67
N ASP A 334 -2.62 16.84 0.13
CA ASP A 334 -2.67 18.09 0.93
C ASP A 334 -1.64 18.12 2.06
N LEU A 335 -1.24 16.95 2.58
CA LEU A 335 -0.23 16.89 3.64
C LEU A 335 1.09 17.50 3.17
N ILE A 336 1.53 17.13 1.96
CA ILE A 336 2.80 17.59 1.38
C ILE A 336 2.74 19.11 1.15
N ASN A 337 1.64 19.61 0.58
CA ASN A 337 1.42 21.04 0.36
C ASN A 337 1.33 21.85 1.67
N ALA A 338 0.86 21.23 2.74
CA ALA A 338 0.80 21.82 4.08
C ALA A 338 2.09 21.58 4.91
N HIS A 339 3.15 21.05 4.32
CA HIS A 339 4.41 20.72 4.99
C HIS A 339 4.21 19.81 6.22
N ALA A 340 3.28 18.87 6.10
CA ALA A 340 2.95 17.87 7.09
C ALA A 340 3.23 16.48 6.53
N GLY A 341 3.24 15.49 7.43
CA GLY A 341 3.43 14.10 7.07
C GLY A 341 2.45 13.19 7.79
N CYS A 342 2.48 11.92 7.42
CA CYS A 342 1.65 10.88 8.00
C CYS A 342 1.91 10.66 9.51
N ASP A 343 3.06 11.10 10.02
CA ASP A 343 3.40 11.08 11.44
C ASP A 343 2.75 12.21 12.26
N GLY A 344 2.09 13.16 11.58
CA GLY A 344 1.29 14.22 12.19
C GLY A 344 -0.12 13.79 12.61
N PHE A 345 -0.51 12.52 12.41
CA PHE A 345 -1.84 12.03 12.78
C PHE A 345 -2.09 12.12 14.29
N ARG A 346 -3.26 12.63 14.68
CA ARG A 346 -3.72 12.61 16.06
C ARG A 346 -5.17 12.13 16.10
N PRO A 347 -5.49 11.09 16.90
CA PRO A 347 -6.87 10.74 17.15
C PRO A 347 -7.60 11.92 17.81
N LEU A 348 -8.86 12.15 17.44
CA LEU A 348 -9.67 13.19 18.08
C LEU A 348 -9.90 12.83 19.55
N ASP A 349 -9.54 13.75 20.44
CA ASP A 349 -9.82 13.63 21.87
C ASP A 349 -11.26 14.10 22.13
N VAL A 350 -12.21 13.17 22.10
CA VAL A 350 -13.64 13.44 22.34
C VAL A 350 -13.88 14.10 23.71
N ARG A 351 -12.92 13.99 24.65
CA ARG A 351 -12.98 14.65 25.97
C ARG A 351 -12.75 16.16 25.95
N LYS A 352 -12.31 16.75 24.82
CA LYS A 352 -12.05 18.20 24.68
C LYS A 352 -13.08 18.91 23.80
N SER A 353 -14.15 18.22 23.41
CA SER A 353 -15.18 18.72 22.49
C SER A 353 -16.52 18.99 23.18
N VAL A 354 -16.55 19.09 24.51
CA VAL A 354 -17.71 19.49 25.31
C VAL A 354 -17.39 20.75 26.10
#